data_AF-A0A382IYV5-F1
#
_entry.id   AF-A0A382IYV5-F1
#
_cell.length_a   1.000
_cell.length_b   1.000
_cell.length_c   1.000
_cell.angle_alpha   90.00
_cell.angle_beta   90.00
_cell.angle_gamma   90.00
#
_symmetry.space_group_name_H-M   'P 1'
#
loop_
_entity.id
_entity.type
_entity.pdbx_description
1 polymer ?
#
loop_
_entity_poly.entity_id
_entity_poly.type
_entity_poly.pdbx_seq_one_letter_code
_entity_poly.pdbx_strand_id
1 'polypeptide(L)' 'MKSDFIVALTQLASERNLPREIVVSAIEDALLSAYKRDSVAANQDISVKLDPGSGQITVFILKTVAENPENDQQISL' A
#
# COMPACT_ATOMS: atom_id res chain seq x y z
N MET A 1 6.65 8.39 -18.23
CA MET A 1 5.87 7.55 -17.30
C MET A 1 6.19 7.80 -15.82
N LYS A 2 7.45 7.71 -15.33
CA LYS A 2 7.79 8.01 -13.92
C LYS A 2 7.42 9.43 -13.47
N SER A 3 7.66 10.44 -14.32
CA SER A 3 7.38 11.84 -13.98
C SER A 3 5.89 12.17 -14.02
N ASP A 4 5.12 11.53 -14.90
CA ASP A 4 3.74 11.95 -15.19
C ASP A 4 2.80 11.61 -14.04
N PHE A 5 3.04 10.48 -13.37
CA PHE A 5 2.25 10.05 -12.21
C PHE A 5 2.39 11.01 -11.02
N ILE A 6 3.63 11.46 -10.73
CA ILE A 6 3.90 12.38 -9.63
C ILE A 6 3.38 13.78 -9.92
N VAL A 7 3.51 14.24 -11.18
CA VAL A 7 2.93 15.51 -11.61
C VAL A 7 1.40 15.47 -11.44
N ALA A 8 0.73 14.40 -11.86
CA ALA A 8 -0.71 14.24 -11.70
C ALA A 8 -1.13 14.21 -10.22
N LEU A 9 -0.37 13.51 -9.37
CA LEU A 9 -0.59 13.48 -7.93
C LEU A 9 -0.46 14.86 -7.27
N THR A 10 0.59 15.59 -7.62
CA THR A 10 0.84 16.94 -7.10
C THR A 10 -0.25 17.91 -7.58
N GLN A 11 -0.70 17.79 -8.83
CA GLN A 11 -1.82 18.57 -9.36
C GLN A 11 -3.12 18.27 -8.59
N LEU A 12 -3.47 16.98 -8.43
CA LEU A 12 -4.65 16.55 -7.68
C LEU A 12 -4.65 17.06 -6.23
N ALA A 13 -3.50 16.98 -5.55
CA ALA A 13 -3.33 17.50 -4.20
C ALA A 13 -3.55 19.03 -4.15
N SER A 14 -2.99 19.75 -5.13
CA SER A 14 -3.08 21.21 -5.22
C SER A 14 -4.50 21.69 -5.49
N GLU A 15 -5.25 21.03 -6.39
CA GLU A 15 -6.66 21.36 -6.68
C GLU A 15 -7.57 21.21 -5.46
N ARG A 16 -7.24 20.29 -4.56
CA ARG A 16 -7.98 20.02 -3.32
C ARG A 16 -7.39 20.75 -2.12
N ASN A 17 -6.32 21.52 -2.32
CA ASN A 17 -5.59 22.22 -1.27
C ASN A 17 -5.11 21.29 -0.13
N LEU A 18 -4.69 20.08 -0.49
CA LEU A 18 -4.25 19.02 0.43
C LEU A 18 -2.73 18.83 0.37
N PRO A 19 -2.10 18.44 1.49
CA PRO A 19 -0.75 17.89 1.47
C PRO A 19 -0.71 16.64 0.57
N ARG A 20 0.37 16.50 -0.20
CA ARG A 20 0.57 15.37 -1.11
C ARG A 20 0.53 14.03 -0.36
N GLU A 21 1.04 14.01 0.87
CA GLU A 21 1.11 12.84 1.74
C GLU A 21 -0.29 12.27 2.05
N ILE A 22 -1.29 13.15 2.17
CA ILE A 22 -2.69 12.72 2.38
C ILE A 22 -3.21 12.00 1.13
N VAL A 23 -2.92 12.52 -0.06
CA VAL A 23 -3.36 11.90 -1.32
C VAL A 23 -2.68 10.55 -1.53
N VAL A 24 -1.38 10.46 -1.23
CA VAL A 24 -0.62 9.20 -1.27
C VAL A 24 -1.23 8.16 -0.33
N SER A 25 -1.49 8.54 0.94
CA SER A 25 -2.12 7.65 1.92
C SER A 25 -3.50 7.18 1.47
N ALA A 26 -4.32 8.08 0.90
CA ALA A 26 -5.64 7.73 0.42
C ALA A 26 -5.60 6.71 -0.74
N ILE A 27 -4.58 6.79 -1.60
CA ILE A 27 -4.35 5.81 -2.67
C ILE A 27 -3.88 4.47 -2.09
N GLU A 28 -2.96 4.48 -1.14
CA GLU A 28 -2.51 3.26 -0.44
C GLU A 28 -3.71 2.54 0.21
N ASP A 29 -4.59 3.28 0.89
CA ASP A 29 -5.81 2.74 1.52
C ASP A 29 -6.81 2.20 0.50
N ALA A 30 -6.99 2.89 -0.62
CA ALA A 30 -7.88 2.43 -1.69
C ALA A 30 -7.37 1.13 -2.31
N LEU A 31 -6.06 1.03 -2.56
CA LEU A 31 -5.41 -0.19 -3.07
C LEU A 31 -5.49 -1.31 -2.05
N LEU A 32 -5.24 -1.04 -0.77
CA LEU A 32 -5.38 -2.01 0.31
C LEU A 32 -6.80 -2.58 0.36
N SER A 33 -7.82 -1.72 0.27
CA SER A 33 -9.23 -2.13 0.24
C SER A 33 -9.56 -2.99 -0.98
N ALA A 34 -9.04 -2.64 -2.15
CA ALA A 34 -9.21 -3.43 -3.37
C ALA A 34 -8.56 -4.82 -3.24
N TYR A 35 -7.33 -4.90 -2.73
CA TYR A 35 -6.62 -6.17 -2.52
C TYR A 35 -7.25 -7.05 -1.44
N LYS A 36 -7.78 -6.45 -0.36
CA LYS A 36 -8.53 -7.20 0.68
C LYS A 36 -9.80 -7.85 0.15
N ARG A 37 -10.42 -7.26 -0.89
CA ARG A 37 -11.59 -7.84 -1.56
C ARG A 37 -11.22 -8.93 -2.56
N ASP A 38 -9.98 -8.96 -3.02
CA ASP A 38 -9.48 -10.00 -3.92
C ASP A 38 -9.07 -11.25 -3.12
N SER A 39 -9.36 -12.42 -3.68
CA SER A 39 -9.31 -13.71 -2.98
C SER A 39 -7.90 -14.12 -2.55
N VAL A 40 -6.88 -13.54 -3.21
CA VAL A 40 -5.45 -13.85 -3.03
C VAL A 40 -4.94 -13.46 -1.64
N ALA A 41 -5.59 -12.51 -0.98
CA ALA A 41 -5.16 -12.02 0.33
C ALA A 41 -6.29 -12.00 1.37
N ALA A 42 -7.36 -12.76 1.10
CA ALA A 42 -8.45 -12.96 2.04
C ALA A 42 -7.88 -13.53 3.35
N ASN A 43 -8.21 -12.90 4.47
CA ASN A 43 -7.71 -13.22 5.81
C ASN A 43 -6.18 -13.13 6.00
N GLN A 44 -5.48 -12.36 5.16
CA GLN A 44 -4.07 -12.01 5.42
C GLN A 44 -3.95 -10.55 5.83
N ASP A 45 -2.94 -10.25 6.65
CA ASP A 45 -2.58 -8.86 6.95
C ASP A 45 -1.73 -8.32 5.80
N ILE A 46 -2.14 -7.19 5.25
CA ILE A 46 -1.57 -6.63 4.01
C ILE A 46 -1.18 -5.19 4.27
N SER A 47 -0.03 -4.80 3.76
CA SER A 47 0.38 -3.39 3.67
C SER A 47 0.65 -3.02 2.23
N VAL A 48 0.21 -1.84 1.81
CA VAL A 48 0.52 -1.28 0.50
C VAL A 48 1.43 -0.08 0.71
N LYS A 49 2.48 0.02 -0.11
CA LYS A 49 3.36 1.17 -0.15
C LYS A 49 3.46 1.74 -1.56
N LEU A 50 3.29 3.04 -1.65
CA LEU A 50 3.51 3.82 -2.86
C LEU A 50 4.75 4.68 -2.69
N ASP A 51 5.71 4.53 -3.60
CA ASP A 51 6.85 5.44 -3.71
C ASP A 51 6.42 6.68 -4.54
N PRO A 52 6.34 7.89 -3.92
CA PRO A 52 5.94 9.11 -4.59
C PRO A 52 7.07 9.75 -5.42
N GLY A 53 8.26 9.16 -5.50
CA GLY A 53 9.32 9.56 -6.41
C GLY A 53 9.32 8.74 -7.70
N SER A 54 9.04 7.44 -7.60
CA SER A 54 9.05 6.52 -8.75
C SER A 54 7.67 6.13 -9.28
N GLY A 55 6.61 6.32 -8.48
CA GLY A 55 5.27 5.80 -8.74
C GLY A 55 5.15 4.29 -8.54
N GLN A 56 6.18 3.63 -7.99
CA GLN A 56 6.17 2.20 -7.78
C GLN A 56 5.26 1.83 -6.60
N ILE A 57 4.38 0.86 -6.83
CA ILE A 57 3.50 0.28 -5.81
C ILE A 57 4.08 -1.07 -5.42
N THR A 58 4.20 -1.29 -4.11
CA THR A 58 4.60 -2.59 -3.54
C THR A 58 3.54 -3.05 -2.56
N VAL A 59 3.14 -4.31 -2.67
CA VAL A 59 2.18 -4.95 -1.76
C VAL A 59 2.93 -5.98 -0.93
N PHE A 60 2.76 -5.90 0.39
CA PHE A 60 3.39 -6.80 1.35
C PHE A 60 2.31 -7.59 2.08
N ILE A 61 2.59 -8.87 2.32
CA ILE A 61 1.86 -9.67 3.31
C ILE A 61 2.66 -9.60 4.60
N LEU A 62 2.03 -9.07 5.65
CA LEU A 62 2.64 -8.97 6.96
C LEU A 62 2.48 -10.30 7.70
N LYS A 63 3.59 -10.80 8.25
CA LYS A 63 3.62 -11.98 9.10
C LYS A 63 4.17 -11.62 10.47
N THR A 64 3.66 -12.29 11.50
CA THR A 64 4.14 -12.16 12.87
C THR A 64 5.32 -13.10 13.09
N VAL A 65 6.40 -12.59 13.67
CA VAL A 65 7.55 -13.43 14.02
C VAL A 65 7.21 -14.27 15.25
N ALA A 66 7.35 -15.59 15.16
CA ALA A 66 7.04 -16.54 16.22
C ALA A 66 8.07 -17.68 16.28
N GLU A 67 8.42 -18.13 17.49
CA GLU A 67 9.38 -19.22 17.68
C GLU A 67 8.85 -20.56 17.12
N ASN A 68 7.55 -20.81 17.27
CA ASN A 68 6.88 -22.01 16.75
C ASN A 68 5.62 -21.60 15.96
N PRO A 69 5.72 -21.40 14.63
CA PRO A 69 4.59 -20.96 13.81
C PRO A 69 3.42 -21.95 13.84
N GLU A 70 2.23 -21.47 14.23
CA GLU A 70 1.00 -22.26 14.31
C GLU A 70 0.09 -22.06 13.08
N ASN A 71 0.33 -21.01 12.29
CA ASN A 71 -0.44 -20.69 11.09
C ASN A 71 0.40 -19.94 10.04
N ASP A 72 -0.17 -19.78 8.84
CA ASP A 72 0.50 -19.13 7.69
C ASP A 72 0.75 -17.62 7.88
N GLN A 73 0.17 -17.00 8.91
CA GLN A 73 0.44 -15.61 9.28
C GLN A 73 1.67 -15.47 10.18
N GLN A 74 2.31 -16.57 10.57
CA GLN A 74 3.51 -16.58 11.39
C GLN A 74 4.75 -17.02 10.61
N ILE A 75 5.92 -16.55 11.01
CA ILE A 75 7.22 -16.94 10.44
C ILE A 75 8.26 -17.07 11.56
N SER A 76 9.15 -18.06 11.44
CA SER A 76 10.28 -18.22 12.36
C SER A 76 11.39 -17.22 12.05
N LEU A 77 12.23 -16.95 13.06
CA LEU A 77 13.50 -16.24 12.90
C LEU A 77 14.53 -17.08 12.11
#